data_AF-A0A9D4CZ59-F1
#
_entry.id   AF-A0A9D4CZ59-F1
#
_cell.length_a   1.000
_cell.length_b   1.000
_cell.length_c   1.000
_cell.angle_alpha   90.00
_cell.angle_beta   90.00
_cell.angle_gamma   90.00
#
_symmetry.space_group_name_H-M   'P 1'
#
loop_
_entity.id
_entity.type
_entity.pdbx_description
1 polymer ?
#
loop_
_entity_poly.entity_id
_entity_poly.type
_entity_poly.pdbx_seq_one_letter_code
_entity_poly.pdbx_strand_id
1 'polypeptide(L)'
;MNNVNYNTSVLSFICFECFVIIIISTDCGPVTIAKGTVNTTATTYGTVLQVYCNEGYELSGTPIVMCRADGIWSDIPTCDTSGKV
;
A
#
# COMPACT_ATOMS: atom_id res chain seq x y z
N MET A 1 -4.19 -18.73 5.76
CA MET A 1 -3.74 -18.15 7.04
C MET A 1 -2.23 -18.10 6.98
N ASN A 2 -1.66 -17.02 6.45
CA ASN A 2 -0.23 -17.00 6.13
C ASN A 2 0.47 -16.21 7.23
N ASN A 3 0.92 -16.96 8.23
CA ASN A 3 1.71 -16.48 9.34
C ASN A 3 3.18 -16.47 8.89
N VAL A 4 3.82 -15.31 8.83
CA VAL A 4 5.25 -15.24 8.54
C VAL A 4 5.97 -14.66 9.75
N ASN A 5 6.59 -15.56 10.51
CA ASN A 5 7.44 -15.27 11.66
C ASN A 5 8.87 -15.07 11.17
N TYR A 6 9.32 -13.82 11.04
CA TYR A 6 10.72 -13.52 10.75
C TYR A 6 11.46 -13.26 12.05
N ASN A 7 12.26 -14.25 12.45
CA ASN A 7 13.12 -14.20 13.62
C ASN A 7 14.11 -13.02 13.51
N THR A 8 14.29 -12.25 14.57
CA THR A 8 15.19 -11.06 14.61
C THR A 8 16.65 -11.39 14.27
N SER A 9 17.07 -12.66 14.32
CA SER A 9 18.40 -13.12 13.90
C SER A 9 18.58 -13.26 12.37
N VAL A 10 17.50 -13.36 11.57
CA VAL A 10 17.61 -13.45 10.10
C VAL A 10 17.70 -12.09 9.40
N LEU A 11 17.41 -11.00 10.14
CA LEU A 11 17.46 -9.62 9.60
C LEU A 11 18.89 -9.06 9.49
N SER A 12 19.86 -9.63 10.22
CA SER A 12 21.18 -9.03 10.46
C SER A 12 22.31 -9.53 9.54
N PHE A 13 22.06 -10.52 8.68
CA PHE A 13 23.10 -11.15 7.83
C PHE A 13 23.05 -10.74 6.35
N ILE A 14 22.12 -9.86 5.96
CA ILE A 14 21.86 -9.53 4.54
C ILE A 14 22.56 -8.21 4.17
N CYS A 15 23.89 -8.19 4.18
CA CYS A 15 24.70 -7.07 3.64
C CYS A 15 26.15 -7.46 3.29
N PHE A 16 26.42 -8.66 2.74
CA PHE A 16 27.81 -8.97 2.35
C PHE A 16 28.04 -9.60 0.98
N GLU A 17 27.05 -10.15 0.27
CA GLU A 17 27.29 -10.64 -1.10
C GLU A 17 26.11 -10.33 -2.01
N CYS A 18 26.36 -9.54 -3.06
CA CYS A 18 25.38 -9.09 -4.06
C CYS A 18 24.80 -10.22 -4.96
N PHE A 19 24.57 -11.44 -4.46
CA PHE A 19 24.20 -12.60 -5.30
C PHE A 19 23.02 -13.45 -4.80
N VAL A 20 21.99 -12.83 -4.19
CA VAL A 20 20.67 -13.48 -4.05
C VAL A 20 19.59 -12.60 -4.66
N ILE A 21 19.34 -12.83 -5.95
CA ILE A 21 18.06 -12.48 -6.59
C ILE A 21 17.02 -13.40 -5.93
N ILE A 22 16.20 -12.88 -5.01
CA ILE A 22 14.80 -13.25 -4.67
C ILE A 22 14.34 -12.54 -3.36
N ILE A 23 13.43 -11.56 -3.52
CA ILE A 23 12.37 -11.00 -2.62
C ILE A 23 12.69 -10.40 -1.22
N ILE A 24 13.06 -9.12 -1.17
CA ILE A 24 12.39 -8.25 -0.18
C ILE A 24 10.98 -8.01 -0.72
N SER A 25 9.98 -8.76 -0.25
CA SER A 25 8.58 -8.45 -0.55
C SER A 25 8.21 -7.20 0.23
N THR A 26 8.65 -6.05 -0.26
CA THR A 26 8.27 -4.76 0.31
C THR A 26 6.76 -4.67 0.19
N ASP A 27 6.10 -4.71 1.34
CA ASP A 27 4.66 -4.70 1.46
C ASP A 27 4.28 -3.40 2.17
N CYS A 28 3.42 -2.61 1.52
CA CYS A 28 2.97 -1.33 2.06
C CYS A 28 1.88 -1.48 3.12
N GLY A 29 1.42 -2.71 3.37
CA GLY A 29 0.33 -3.03 4.27
C GLY A 29 -1.04 -2.70 3.68
N PRO A 30 -2.12 -3.09 4.38
CA PRO A 30 -3.48 -2.81 3.94
C PRO A 30 -3.76 -1.31 3.96
N VAL A 31 -4.27 -0.78 2.85
CA VAL A 31 -4.74 0.61 2.78
C VAL A 31 -6.17 0.72 3.34
N THR A 32 -6.42 1.75 4.14
CA THR A 32 -7.75 2.06 4.67
C THR A 32 -8.19 3.44 4.20
N ILE A 33 -9.23 3.48 3.37
CA ILE A 33 -9.82 4.74 2.89
C ILE A 33 -11.15 4.94 3.62
N ALA A 34 -11.26 6.03 4.39
CA ALA A 34 -12.54 6.39 4.99
C ALA A 34 -13.55 6.71 3.89
N LYS A 35 -14.73 6.07 3.94
CA LYS A 35 -15.82 6.31 2.97
C LYS A 35 -15.44 6.02 1.51
N GLY A 36 -14.47 5.13 1.30
CA GLY A 36 -14.07 4.68 -0.03
C GLY A 36 -13.67 3.21 -0.07
N THR A 37 -13.42 2.73 -1.27
CA THR A 37 -13.03 1.36 -1.61
C THR A 37 -11.89 1.38 -2.62
N VAL A 38 -11.22 0.24 -2.81
CA VAL A 38 -10.09 0.09 -3.74
C VAL A 38 -10.33 -1.06 -4.71
N ASN A 39 -9.74 -1.01 -5.90
CA ASN A 39 -9.87 -2.07 -6.93
C ASN A 39 -9.14 -3.39 -6.59
N THR A 40 -8.13 -3.37 -5.72
CA THR A 40 -7.29 -4.53 -5.43
C THR A 40 -6.92 -4.62 -3.95
N THR A 41 -6.68 -5.83 -3.47
CA THR A 41 -6.20 -6.14 -2.12
C THR A 41 -4.70 -6.42 -2.08
N ALA A 42 -4.01 -6.37 -3.23
CA ALA A 42 -2.56 -6.52 -3.27
C ALA A 42 -1.89 -5.30 -2.64
N THR A 43 -0.78 -5.54 -1.93
CA THR A 43 -0.07 -4.52 -1.15
C THR A 43 1.44 -4.55 -1.37
N THR A 44 1.92 -5.39 -2.29
CA THR A 44 3.35 -5.56 -2.57
C THR A 44 3.89 -4.44 -3.47
N TYR A 45 5.18 -4.20 -3.42
CA TYR A 45 5.89 -3.23 -4.26
C TYR A 45 5.47 -3.30 -5.73
N GLY A 46 5.25 -2.13 -6.32
CA GLY A 46 4.79 -2.01 -7.70
C GLY A 46 3.28 -2.18 -7.88
N THR A 47 2.54 -2.55 -6.81
CA THR A 47 1.09 -2.57 -6.86
C THR A 47 0.55 -1.16 -7.04
N VAL A 48 -0.35 -1.01 -8.00
CA VAL A 48 -1.09 0.22 -8.26
C VAL A 48 -2.56 -0.06 -7.99
N LEU A 49 -3.15 0.72 -7.09
CA LEU A 49 -4.56 0.65 -6.76
C LEU A 49 -5.27 1.95 -7.10
N GLN A 50 -6.56 1.82 -7.42
CA GLN A 50 -7.44 2.93 -7.68
C GLN A 50 -8.46 3.04 -6.56
N VAL A 51 -8.59 4.24 -6.00
CA VAL A 51 -9.54 4.59 -4.94
C VAL A 51 -10.86 5.06 -5.56
N TYR A 52 -11.97 4.55 -5.03
CA TYR A 52 -13.33 4.94 -5.36
C TYR A 52 -14.05 5.38 -4.09
N CYS A 53 -14.60 6.60 -4.10
CA CYS A 53 -15.41 7.06 -2.99
C CYS A 53 -16.82 6.46 -3.04
N ASN A 54 -17.40 6.24 -1.86
CA ASN A 54 -18.77 5.79 -1.72
C ASN A 54 -19.74 6.87 -2.22
N GLU A 55 -20.97 6.47 -2.52
CA GLU A 55 -22.01 7.39 -2.96
C GLU A 55 -22.19 8.58 -1.99
N GLY A 56 -22.23 9.79 -2.53
CA GLY A 56 -22.34 11.03 -1.76
C GLY A 56 -21.02 11.63 -1.27
N TYR A 57 -19.88 11.01 -1.59
CA TYR A 57 -18.54 11.54 -1.33
C TYR A 57 -17.81 11.76 -2.65
N GLU A 58 -17.00 12.81 -2.71
CA GLU A 58 -16.11 13.08 -3.85
C GLU A 58 -14.66 12.86 -3.46
N LEU A 59 -13.88 12.44 -4.45
CA LEU A 59 -12.47 12.20 -4.31
C LEU A 59 -11.70 13.52 -4.31
N SER A 60 -10.94 13.75 -3.25
CA SER A 60 -9.99 14.85 -3.14
C SER A 60 -8.56 14.33 -3.29
N GLY A 61 -7.90 14.74 -4.37
CA GLY A 61 -6.54 14.31 -4.72
C GLY A 61 -6.49 13.29 -5.87
N THR A 62 -5.39 12.53 -5.95
CA THR A 62 -5.15 11.58 -7.05
C THR A 62 -5.80 10.22 -6.74
N PRO A 63 -6.63 9.66 -7.64
CA PRO A 63 -7.29 8.37 -7.40
C PRO A 63 -6.34 7.18 -7.40
N ILE A 64 -5.13 7.36 -7.90
CA ILE A 64 -4.14 6.31 -8.11
C ILE A 64 -3.12 6.34 -6.98
N VAL A 65 -2.96 5.20 -6.31
CA VAL A 65 -2.00 5.02 -5.23
C VAL A 65 -1.09 3.84 -5.58
N MET A 66 0.21 4.00 -5.36
CA MET A 66 1.23 3.00 -5.68
C MET A 66 2.02 2.60 -4.44
N CYS A 67 2.29 1.29 -4.29
CA CYS A 67 3.20 0.81 -3.27
C CYS A 67 4.65 1.02 -3.73
N ARG A 68 5.35 1.91 -3.02
CA ARG A 68 6.73 2.32 -3.36
C ARG A 68 7.76 1.37 -2.76
N ALA A 69 9.01 1.50 -3.21
CA ALA A 69 10.11 0.66 -2.79
C ALA A 69 10.50 0.84 -1.30
N ASP A 70 10.06 1.94 -0.68
CA ASP A 70 10.23 2.24 0.74
C ASP A 70 9.18 1.56 1.64
N GLY A 71 8.23 0.82 1.06
CA GLY A 71 7.15 0.18 1.83
C GLY A 71 6.06 1.14 2.27
N ILE A 72 5.95 2.28 1.60
CA ILE A 72 4.94 3.29 1.88
C ILE A 72 4.07 3.48 0.63
N TRP A 73 2.75 3.58 0.84
CA TRP A 73 1.84 4.00 -0.21
C TRP A 73 2.18 5.43 -0.66
N SER A 74 2.05 5.72 -1.95
CA SER A 74 2.09 7.10 -2.45
C SER A 74 0.92 7.93 -1.89
N ASP A 75 0.79 9.18 -2.34
CA ASP A 75 -0.25 10.10 -1.85
C ASP A 75 -1.64 9.45 -1.85
N ILE A 76 -2.19 9.27 -0.65
CA ILE A 76 -3.49 8.62 -0.43
C ILE A 76 -4.57 9.72 -0.51
N PRO A 77 -5.54 9.62 -1.44
CA PRO A 77 -6.61 10.60 -1.54
C PRO A 77 -7.61 10.48 -0.39
N THR A 78 -8.34 11.56 -0.14
CA THR A 78 -9.46 11.57 0.81
C THR A 78 -10.79 11.52 0.07
N CYS A 79 -11.80 10.93 0.72
CA CYS A 79 -13.17 10.99 0.26
C CYS A 79 -13.92 11.95 1.17
N ASP A 80 -14.17 13.16 0.66
CA ASP A 80 -14.83 14.23 1.39
C ASP A 80 -16.26 14.40 0.88
N THR A 81 -17.17 14.84 1.76
CA THR A 81 -18.45 15.40 1.31
C THR A 81 -18.14 16.77 0.73
N SER A 82 -17.62 16.82 -0.48
CA SER A 82 -17.40 18.08 -1.19
C SER A 82 -18.66 18.93 -1.05
N GLY A 83 -18.48 20.12 -0.49
CA GLY A 83 -19.49 20.82 0.29
C GLY A 83 -20.86 20.93 -0.36
N LYS A 84 -21.76 20.02 0.00
CA LYS A 84 -23.19 20.33 0.09
C LYS A 84 -23.38 21.17 1.35
N VAL A 85 -23.14 22.47 1.22
CA VAL A 85 -23.78 23.47 2.10
C VAL A 85 -25.30 23.36 1.93
#